data_AF-A0A377TQX7-F1
#
_entry.id   AF-A0A377TQX7-F1
#
_cell.length_a   1.000
_cell.length_b   1.000
_cell.length_c   1.000
_cell.angle_alpha   90.00
_cell.angle_beta   90.00
_cell.angle_gamma   90.00
#
_symmetry.space_group_name_H-M   'P 1'
#
loop_
_entity.id
_entity.type
_entity.pdbx_description
1 polymer ?
#
loop_
_entity_poly.entity_id
_entity_poly.type
_entity_poly.pdbx_seq_one_letter_code
_entity_poly.pdbx_strand_id
1 'polypeptide(L)' 'MPLSFMNMPLLSYASEVTIPTLIVTGEKAHSRYFAEDAFKAIGSKEKAAGDCPRRKPRRSL' A
#
# COMPACT_ATOMS: atom_id res chain seq x y z
N MET A 1 -10.27 29.19 -4.15
CA MET A 1 -9.83 28.91 -2.77
C MET A 1 -9.12 27.56 -2.77
N PRO A 2 -7.93 27.42 -2.16
CA PRO A 2 -7.21 26.15 -2.19
C PRO A 2 -7.94 25.11 -1.33
N LEU A 3 -8.33 23.98 -1.93
CA LEU A 3 -8.86 22.84 -1.19
C LEU A 3 -7.75 22.32 -0.28
N SER A 4 -7.96 22.41 1.03
CA SER A 4 -6.97 22.01 2.01
C SER A 4 -7.01 20.49 2.18
N PHE A 5 -6.09 19.78 1.52
CA PHE A 5 -5.96 18.32 1.60
C PHE A 5 -5.42 17.81 2.95
N MET A 6 -5.01 18.71 3.86
CA MET A 6 -4.39 18.36 5.15
C MET A 6 -5.29 17.52 6.08
N ASN A 7 -6.61 17.68 6.01
CA ASN A 7 -7.55 16.99 6.91
C ASN A 7 -8.40 15.93 6.20
N MET A 8 -8.14 15.63 4.92
CA MET A 8 -8.98 14.66 4.22
C MET A 8 -8.53 13.24 4.56
N PRO A 9 -9.43 12.36 5.01
CA PRO A 9 -9.10 10.97 5.27
C PRO A 9 -8.72 10.25 3.96
N LEU A 10 -7.50 9.69 3.92
CA LEU A 10 -6.88 9.16 2.69
C LEU A 10 -7.51 7.85 2.18
N LEU A 11 -8.10 7.03 3.06
CA LEU A 11 -8.66 5.72 2.71
C LEU A 11 -10.19 5.70 2.62
N SER A 12 -10.87 6.85 2.74
CA SER A 12 -12.34 6.89 2.80
C SER A 12 -13.05 6.36 1.56
N TYR A 13 -12.43 6.46 0.38
CA TYR A 13 -12.99 5.96 -0.88
C TYR A 13 -12.33 4.66 -1.36
N ALA A 14 -11.46 4.04 -0.53
CA ALA A 14 -10.79 2.80 -0.92
C ALA A 14 -11.78 1.65 -1.18
N SER A 15 -12.93 1.66 -0.50
CA SER A 15 -14.01 0.68 -0.67
C SER A 15 -14.67 0.72 -2.06
N GLU A 16 -14.59 1.84 -2.77
CA GLU A 16 -15.20 2.01 -4.10
C GLU A 16 -14.29 1.52 -5.23
N VAL A 17 -13.03 1.17 -4.93
CA VAL A 17 -12.09 0.64 -5.91
C VAL A 17 -12.49 -0.79 -6.27
N THR A 18 -12.98 -0.97 -7.50
CA THR A 18 -13.40 -2.25 -8.09
C THR A 18 -12.37 -2.84 -9.06
N ILE A 19 -11.33 -2.06 -9.38
CA ILE A 19 -10.24 -2.43 -10.30
C ILE A 19 -9.28 -3.38 -9.58
N PRO A 20 -8.61 -4.32 -10.27
CA PRO A 20 -7.55 -5.13 -9.65
C PRO A 20 -6.42 -4.23 -9.16
N THR A 21 -6.07 -4.37 -7.87
CA THR A 21 -5.02 -3.57 -7.22
C THR A 21 -3.90 -4.44 -6.69
N LEU A 22 -2.66 -4.11 -7.08
CA LEU A 22 -1.44 -4.72 -6.56
C LEU A 22 -0.78 -3.77 -5.55
N ILE A 23 -0.65 -4.22 -4.31
CA ILE A 23 0.05 -3.49 -3.24
C ILE A 23 1.39 -4.16 -3.01
N VAL A 24 2.49 -3.40 -3.16
CA VAL A 24 3.85 -3.91 -2.94
C VAL A 24 4.47 -3.19 -1.75
N THR A 25 4.96 -3.95 -0.78
CA THR A 25 5.74 -3.41 0.35
C THR A 25 7.00 -4.21 0.57
N GLY A 26 7.99 -3.63 1.25
CA GLY A 26 9.20 -4.36 1.60
C GLY A 26 9.04 -5.12 2.93
N GLU A 27 9.66 -6.29 3.02
CA GLU A 27 9.61 -7.19 4.18
C GLU A 27 9.89 -6.51 5.52
N LYS A 28 10.90 -5.63 5.53
CA LYS A 28 11.37 -4.84 6.68
C LYS A 28 11.05 -3.34 6.55
N ALA A 29 9.98 -2.98 5.84
CA ALA A 29 9.56 -1.59 5.73
C ALA A 29 8.76 -1.17 6.98
N HIS A 30 9.13 -0.04 7.58
CA HIS A 30 8.32 0.54 8.66
C HIS A 30 6.92 0.94 8.20
N SER A 31 6.72 1.20 6.90
CA SER A 31 5.43 1.51 6.29
C SER A 31 4.58 0.28 5.94
N ARG A 32 4.99 -0.93 6.36
CA ARG A 32 4.24 -2.16 6.05
C ARG A 32 2.81 -2.14 6.61
N TYR A 33 2.62 -1.62 7.82
CA TYR A 33 1.29 -1.50 8.43
C TYR A 33 0.31 -0.69 7.56
N PHE A 34 0.81 0.33 6.87
CA PHE A 34 -0.01 1.20 6.03
C PHE A 34 -0.59 0.44 4.83
N ALA A 35 0.19 -0.47 4.25
CA ALA A 35 -0.29 -1.32 3.17
C ALA A 35 -1.25 -2.40 3.66
N GLU A 36 -1.04 -2.94 4.86
CA GLU A 36 -1.97 -3.90 5.47
C GLU A 36 -3.33 -3.26 5.74
N ASP A 37 -3.35 -2.00 6.20
CA ASP A 37 -4.57 -1.24 6.44
C ASP A 37 -5.25 -0.82 5.12
N ALA A 38 -4.48 -0.40 4.11
CA ALA A 38 -5.01 -0.14 2.78
C ALA A 38 -5.60 -1.41 2.14
N PHE A 39 -4.97 -2.58 2.31
CA PHE A 39 -5.46 -3.85 1.78
C PHE A 39 -6.81 -4.25 2.38
N LYS A 40 -7.00 -4.02 3.68
CA LYS A 40 -8.28 -4.24 4.38
C LYS A 40 -9.37 -3.25 3.95
N ALA A 41 -9.00 -1.99 3.72
CA ALA A 41 -9.95 -0.93 3.37
C ALA A 41 -10.52 -1.03 1.94
N ILE A 42 -9.80 -1.68 1.02
CA ILE A 42 -10.25 -1.80 -0.38
C ILE A 42 -11.47 -2.75 -0.48
N GLY A 43 -12.41 -2.48 -1.39
CA GLY A 43 -13.60 -3.33 -1.61
C GLY A 43 -13.43 -4.44 -2.66
N SER A 44 -12.39 -4.38 -3.50
CA SER A 44 -12.16 -5.30 -4.63
C SER A 44 -11.91 -6.76 -4.20
N LYS A 45 -12.34 -7.74 -5.01
CA LYS A 45 -12.05 -9.17 -4.79
C LYS A 45 -10.68 -9.58 -5.35
N GLU A 46 -10.17 -8.86 -6.34
CA GLU A 46 -8.88 -9.11 -6.96
C GLU A 46 -7.83 -8.14 -6.40
N LYS A 47 -7.26 -8.52 -5.26
CA LYS A 47 -6.15 -7.76 -4.66
C LYS A 47 -4.97 -8.68 -4.41
N ALA A 48 -3.82 -8.30 -4.91
CA ALA A 48 -2.57 -9.00 -4.65
C ALA A 48 -1.71 -8.14 -3.72
N ALA A 49 -1.18 -8.76 -2.67
CA ALA A 49 -0.18 -8.15 -1.80
C ALA A 49 1.14 -8.88 -2.00
N GLY A 50 2.16 -8.18 -2.49
CA GLY A 50 3.50 -8.71 -2.74
C GLY A 50 4.50 -8.13 -1.76
N ASP A 51 5.29 -8.99 -1.13
CA ASP A 51 6.42 -8.58 -0.31
C ASP A 51 7.69 -8.55 -1.18
N CYS A 52 8.33 -7.39 -1.27
CA CYS A 52 9.59 -7.20 -1.99
C CYS A 52 10.75 -7.56 -1.06
N PRO A 53 11.49 -8.65 -1.33
CA PRO A 53 12.61 -9.04 -0.51
C PRO A 53 13.70 -7.96 -0.57
N ARG A 54 14.29 -7.61 0.58
CA ARG A 54 15.45 -6.71 0.59
C ARG A 54 16.57 -7.36 -0.22
N ARG A 55 16.99 -6.72 -1.31
CA ARG A 55 18.26 -7.05 -1.96
C ARG A 55 19.36 -6.95 -0.91
N LYS A 56 19.90 -8.10 -0.50
CA LYS A 56 21.16 -8.15 0.25
C LYS A 56 22.18 -7.36 -0.58
N PRO A 57 23.00 -6.48 0.04
CA PRO A 57 24.13 -5.93 -0.69
C PRO A 57 24.92 -7.11 -1.24
N ARG A 58 25.08 -7.18 -2.56
CA ARG A 58 26.05 -8.09 -3.17
C ARG A 58 27.38 -7.70 -2.54
N ARG A 59 27.82 -8.46 -1.52
CA ARG A 59 29.22 -8.41 -1.08
C ARG A 59 30.01 -8.74 -2.34
N SER A 60 30.64 -7.72 -2.90
CA SER A 60 31.73 -7.89 -3.85
C SER A 60 32.82 -8.64 -3.08
N LEU A 61 32.84 -9.96 -3.27
CA LEU A 61 34.07 -10.74 -3.17
C LEU A 61 34.88 -10.46 -4.45
#